data_AF-A0AAE3N787-F1
#
_entry.id   AF-A0AAE3N787-F1
#
_cell.length_a   1.000
_cell.length_b   1.000
_cell.length_c   1.000
_cell.angle_alpha   90.00
_cell.angle_beta   90.00
_cell.angle_gamma   90.00
#
_symmetry.space_group_name_H-M   'P 1'
#
loop_
_entity.id
_entity.type
_entity.pdbx_description
1 polymer ?
#
loop_
_entity_poly.entity_id
_entity_poly.type
_entity_poly.pdbx_seq_one_letter_code
_entity_poly.pdbx_strand_id
1 'polypeptide(L)' 'MASADVKTTVSEGGLRYKSKTPGSPFKASSSFSGATMSCFLCGKHRPRSLMQTKRVLGKAQPVCAPSCKELEASLKG' A
#
# COMPACT_ATOMS: atom_id res chain seq x y z
N MET A 1 -19.86 18.21 7.44
CA MET A 1 -20.69 17.02 7.75
C MET A 1 -19.76 15.93 8.24
N ALA A 2 -19.99 15.43 9.46
CA ALA A 2 -19.09 14.54 10.19
C ALA A 2 -18.85 13.21 9.46
N SER A 3 -17.59 12.79 9.37
CA SER A 3 -17.18 11.53 8.76
C SER A 3 -17.72 10.37 9.60
N ALA A 4 -18.76 9.70 9.11
CA ALA A 4 -19.31 8.52 9.77
C ALA A 4 -18.26 7.40 9.82
N ASP A 5 -18.12 6.78 10.99
CA ASP A 5 -17.31 5.60 11.26
C ASP A 5 -17.65 4.47 10.27
N VAL A 6 -16.78 4.24 9.27
CA VAL A 6 -17.07 3.30 8.19
C VAL A 6 -16.66 1.89 8.58
N LYS A 7 -17.59 1.13 9.14
CA LYS A 7 -17.41 -0.27 9.51
C LYS A 7 -17.59 -1.19 8.31
N THR A 8 -16.49 -1.57 7.67
CA THR A 8 -16.48 -2.65 6.66
C THR A 8 -16.83 -3.97 7.36
N THR A 9 -18.00 -4.55 7.05
CA THR A 9 -18.44 -5.81 7.64
C THR A 9 -18.23 -6.96 6.66
N VAL A 10 -17.43 -7.94 7.08
CA VAL A 10 -17.23 -9.20 6.35
C VAL A 10 -18.32 -10.18 6.80
N SER A 11 -18.94 -10.89 5.86
CA SER A 11 -19.92 -11.92 6.19
C SER A 11 -19.25 -13.08 6.94
N GLU A 12 -19.94 -13.69 7.90
CA GLU A 12 -19.43 -14.82 8.71
C GLU A 12 -18.94 -16.01 7.86
N GLY A 13 -19.48 -16.17 6.64
CA GLY A 13 -19.03 -17.16 5.65
C GLY A 13 -17.77 -16.78 4.86
N GLY A 14 -17.05 -15.72 5.27
CA GLY A 14 -15.66 -15.45 4.89
C GLY A 14 -15.37 -14.95 3.47
N LEU A 15 -16.33 -14.99 2.53
CA LEU A 15 -16.02 -14.73 1.10
C LEU A 15 -16.64 -13.48 0.49
N ARG A 16 -17.53 -12.75 1.18
CA ARG A 16 -18.18 -11.55 0.63
C ARG A 16 -18.27 -10.42 1.64
N TYR A 17 -17.90 -9.23 1.19
CA TYR A 17 -18.19 -7.97 1.88
C TYR A 17 -19.68 -7.67 1.74
N LYS A 18 -20.39 -7.40 2.85
CA LYS A 18 -21.81 -7.02 2.82
C LYS A 18 -22.01 -5.58 2.33
N SER A 19 -21.03 -4.72 2.61
CA SER A 19 -20.89 -3.37 2.06
C SER A 19 -19.40 -3.07 1.85
N LYS A 20 -19.07 -2.42 0.73
CA LYS A 20 -17.71 -1.92 0.45
C LYS A 20 -17.76 -0.41 0.38
N THR A 21 -16.77 0.26 0.94
CA THR A 21 -16.51 1.68 0.66
C THR A 21 -16.37 1.87 -0.84
N PRO A 22 -17.14 2.77 -1.47
CA PRO A 22 -16.87 3.14 -2.85
C PRO A 22 -15.54 3.90 -2.91
N GLY A 23 -14.59 3.39 -3.70
CA GLY A 23 -13.27 4.00 -3.88
C GLY A 23 -12.12 3.02 -3.68
N SER A 24 -11.11 3.15 -4.54
CA SER A 24 -9.82 2.50 -4.35
C SER A 24 -8.96 3.37 -3.42
N PRO A 25 -8.15 2.78 -2.50
CA PRO A 25 -7.14 3.54 -1.76
C PRO A 25 -6.08 4.16 -2.69
N PHE A 26 -5.99 3.66 -3.93
CA PHE A 26 -5.27 4.29 -5.02
C PHE A 26 -6.21 5.27 -5.72
N LYS A 27 -5.92 6.56 -5.61
CA LYS A 27 -6.55 7.58 -6.45
C LYS A 27 -6.31 7.19 -7.92
N ALA A 28 -7.32 7.36 -8.77
CA ALA A 28 -7.18 7.13 -10.21
C ALA A 28 -6.05 8.02 -10.74
N SER A 29 -4.87 7.45 -10.90
CA SER A 29 -3.72 8.15 -11.45
C SER A 29 -4.01 8.39 -12.91
N SER A 30 -4.01 9.66 -13.34
CA SER A 30 -3.70 10.00 -14.73
C SER A 30 -2.49 9.16 -15.15
N SER A 31 -2.44 8.69 -16.40
CA SER A 31 -1.53 7.66 -16.94
C SER A 31 -0.01 7.84 -16.68
N PHE A 32 0.39 8.91 -15.98
CA PHE A 32 1.76 9.27 -15.61
C PHE A 32 2.00 9.55 -14.11
N SER A 33 0.99 9.52 -13.24
CA SER A 33 1.16 9.84 -11.81
C SER A 33 1.40 8.61 -10.95
N GLY A 34 2.65 8.15 -10.93
CA GLY A 34 3.22 7.41 -9.81
C GLY A 34 2.75 5.97 -9.67
N ALA A 35 3.38 5.06 -10.41
CA ALA A 35 3.34 3.63 -10.13
C ALA A 35 3.92 3.34 -8.72
N THR A 36 3.07 3.47 -7.69
CA THR A 36 3.40 3.02 -6.35
C THR A 36 3.40 1.50 -6.35
N MET A 37 4.36 0.90 -5.65
CA MET A 37 4.37 -0.54 -5.39
C MET A 37 4.46 -0.78 -3.89
N SER A 38 4.00 -1.95 -3.45
CA SER A 38 4.17 -2.41 -2.09
C SER A 38 5.61 -2.89 -1.86
N CYS A 39 6.18 -2.51 -0.72
CA CYS A 39 7.43 -3.10 -0.26
C CYS A 39 7.18 -4.54 0.22
N PHE A 40 7.98 -5.50 -0.25
CA PHE A 40 7.86 -6.91 0.13
C PHE A 40 8.05 -7.17 1.64
N LEU A 41 8.76 -6.29 2.36
CA LEU A 41 9.05 -6.45 3.79
C LEU A 41 8.00 -5.79 4.70
N CYS A 42 7.58 -4.56 4.42
CA CYS A 42 6.65 -3.81 5.29
C CYS A 42 5.23 -3.70 4.73
N GLY A 43 4.97 -4.15 3.50
CA GLY A 43 3.66 -4.12 2.83
C GLY A 43 3.15 -2.74 2.42
N LYS A 44 3.83 -1.66 2.82
CA LYS A 44 3.40 -0.28 2.55
C LYS A 44 3.61 0.09 1.09
N HIS A 45 2.62 0.75 0.49
CA HIS A 45 2.72 1.29 -0.85
C HIS A 45 3.57 2.56 -0.85
N ARG A 46 4.62 2.57 -1.67
CA ARG A 46 5.57 3.68 -1.82
C ARG A 46 5.80 3.94 -3.30
N PRO A 47 6.18 5.17 -3.70
CA PRO A 47 6.57 5.45 -5.08
C PRO A 47 7.82 4.66 -5.45
N ARG A 48 7.91 4.22 -6.71
CA ARG A 48 9.02 3.38 -7.21
C ARG A 48 10.40 4.03 -7.07
N SER A 49 10.49 5.35 -7.02
CA SER A 49 11.72 6.10 -6.75
C SER A 49 12.28 5.90 -5.33
N LEU A 50 11.44 5.52 -4.37
CA LEU A 50 11.82 5.27 -2.97
C LEU A 50 12.06 3.78 -2.67
N MET A 51 12.13 2.95 -3.71
CA MET A 51 12.32 1.52 -3.59
C MET A 51 13.58 1.07 -4.33
N GLN A 52 14.15 -0.02 -3.83
CA GLN A 52 15.26 -0.74 -4.43
C GLN A 52 14.85 -2.20 -4.66
N THR A 53 15.51 -2.86 -5.60
CA THR A 53 15.29 -4.29 -5.86
C THR A 53 16.28 -5.10 -5.02
N LYS A 54 15.78 -6.02 -4.18
CA LYS A 54 16.61 -7.00 -3.47
C LYS A 54 16.23 -8.42 -3.85
N ARG A 55 17.20 -9.34 -3.85
CA ARG A 55 16.91 -10.77 -3.99
C ARG A 55 16.40 -11.30 -2.65
N VAL A 56 15.14 -11.71 -2.61
CA VAL A 56 14.50 -12.34 -1.44
C VAL A 56 14.00 -13.71 -1.90
N LEU A 57 14.45 -14.77 -1.22
CA LEU A 57 14.11 -16.16 -1.57
C LEU A 57 14.36 -16.49 -3.07
N GLY A 58 15.50 -16.02 -3.59
CA GLY A 58 15.90 -16.26 -4.99
C GLY A 58 15.17 -15.43 -6.05
N LYS A 59 14.17 -14.60 -5.68
CA LYS A 59 13.45 -13.73 -6.60
C LYS A 59 13.78 -12.26 -6.35
N ALA A 60 13.82 -11.47 -7.42
CA ALA A 60 13.96 -10.03 -7.31
C ALA A 60 12.64 -9.42 -6.80
N GLN A 61 12.66 -8.83 -5.61
CA GLN A 61 11.51 -8.23 -4.95
C GLN A 61 11.76 -6.73 -4.68
N PRO A 62 10.75 -5.87 -4.86
CA PRO A 62 10.84 -4.46 -4.52
C PRO A 62 10.78 -4.27 -3.00
N VAL A 63 11.72 -3.53 -2.44
CA VAL A 63 11.78 -3.19 -1.01
C VAL A 63 12.12 -1.72 -0.81
N CYS A 64 11.79 -1.16 0.36
CA CYS A 64 12.16 0.21 0.71
C CYS A 64 13.69 0.43 0.63
N ALA A 65 14.09 1.63 0.20
CA ALA A 65 15.47 2.10 0.23
C ALA A 65 15.59 3.32 1.17
N PRO A 66 16.62 3.43 2.03
CA PRO A 66 17.67 2.44 2.33
C PRO A 66 17.17 1.24 3.16
N SER A 67 16.26 1.46 4.10
CA SER A 67 15.57 0.43 4.87
C SER A 67 14.11 0.84 5.15
N CYS A 68 13.26 -0.11 5.57
CA CYS A 68 11.87 0.20 5.91
C CYS A 68 11.80 1.24 7.05
N LYS A 69 12.64 1.13 8.09
CA LYS A 69 12.59 2.04 9.24
C LYS A 69 13.02 3.45 8.87
N GLU A 70 14.12 3.59 8.13
CA GLU A 70 14.66 4.89 7.74
C GLU A 70 13.75 5.60 6.75
N LEU A 71 13.23 4.89 5.74
CA LEU A 71 12.28 5.47 4.79
C LEU A 71 11.02 5.96 5.51
N GLU A 72 10.55 5.22 6.52
CA GLU A 72 9.41 5.67 7.31
C GLU A 72 9.70 6.90 8.16
N ALA A 73 10.91 7.04 8.69
CA ALA A 73 11.31 8.26 9.41
C ALA A 73 11.37 9.47 8.47
N SER A 74 11.94 9.32 7.27
CA SER A 74 12.04 10.40 6.27
C SER A 74 10.69 10.89 5.74
N LEU A 75 9.63 10.07 5.81
CA LEU A 75 8.29 10.42 5.31
C LEU A 75 7.35 10.95 6.41
N LYS A 76 7.76 10.90 7.68
CA LYS A 76 7.00 11.42 8.82
C LYS A 76 7.43 12.83 9.25
N GLY A 77 8.56 13.32 8.74
CA GLY A 77 8.96 14.73 8.82
C GLY A 77 8.23 15.55 7.77
#